data_AF-A0A2V2NGA9-F1
#
_entry.id   AF-A0A2V2NGA9-F1
#
_cell.length_a   1.000
_cell.length_b   1.000
_cell.length_c   1.000
_cell.angle_alpha   90.00
_cell.angle_beta   90.00
_cell.angle_gamma   90.00
#
_symmetry.space_group_name_H-M   'P 1'
#
loop_
_entity.id
_entity.type
_entity.pdbx_description
1 polymer ?
#
loop_
_entity_poly.entity_id
_entity_poly.type
_entity_poly.pdbx_seq_one_letter_code
_entity_poly.pdbx_strand_id
1 'polypeptide(L)'
;MIQTALRNTFSKLIHTPLLWISGVYAGLIMTSVIWLEFSDGMFLAGKIAMLSLIAAPFLVGMMNFVLQTGEKSPREILSAGLKNYFPIVLPCITLAGMMFILMLLLSIPLSIMGFGGDPYTLTGLTIGIVIPALIFSLYIDNVAVCEKRNIFGTLKRSLELVSLNFFGAIGYYIISAFFILGVSLFGAFLWGIILADKFTPFIEMNMTVQQETFSHYTLVDWQNLIGPEGSLVTAIVFGIVSCIVVPFLIVFKYQCYSEISQQTIVEYGEFDEKGRWYKY
;
A
#
# COMPACT_ATOMS: atom_id res chain seq x y z
N MET A 1 -16.39 -15.08 3.16
CA MET A 1 -15.77 -13.80 3.53
C MET A 1 -15.04 -13.20 2.33
N ILE A 2 -13.86 -13.69 1.98
CA ILE A 2 -13.03 -13.13 0.90
C ILE A 2 -13.74 -12.97 -0.45
N GLN A 3 -14.49 -13.98 -0.91
CA GLN A 3 -15.24 -13.88 -2.18
C GLN A 3 -16.33 -12.80 -2.13
N THR A 4 -17.01 -12.66 -0.98
CA THR A 4 -18.02 -11.63 -0.75
C THR A 4 -17.38 -10.25 -0.75
N ALA A 5 -16.26 -10.09 -0.03
CA ALA A 5 -15.47 -8.86 0.00
C ALA A 5 -14.99 -8.46 -1.40
N LEU A 6 -14.54 -9.42 -2.21
CA LEU A 6 -14.11 -9.18 -3.58
C LEU A 6 -15.28 -8.70 -4.46
N ARG A 7 -16.43 -9.37 -4.40
CA ARG A 7 -17.64 -8.97 -5.14
C ARG A 7 -18.10 -7.56 -4.76
N ASN A 8 -18.11 -7.27 -3.45
CA ASN A 8 -18.50 -5.97 -2.92
C ASN A 8 -17.51 -4.87 -3.32
N THR A 9 -16.22 -5.20 -3.45
CA THR A 9 -15.19 -4.28 -3.92
C THR A 9 -15.45 -3.81 -5.33
N PHE A 10 -15.63 -4.75 -6.27
CA PHE A 10 -15.95 -4.40 -7.66
C PHE A 10 -17.26 -3.61 -7.77
N SER A 11 -18.30 -4.03 -7.04
CA SER A 11 -19.57 -3.31 -7.00
C SER A 11 -19.39 -1.86 -6.50
N LYS A 12 -18.68 -1.64 -5.38
CA LYS A 12 -18.43 -0.29 -4.86
C LYS A 12 -17.60 0.56 -5.83
N LEU A 13 -16.56 0.00 -6.45
CA LEU A 13 -15.73 0.73 -7.43
C LEU A 13 -16.51 1.16 -8.67
N ILE A 14 -17.45 0.32 -9.13
CA ILE A 14 -18.29 0.64 -10.30
C ILE A 14 -19.35 1.68 -9.94
N HIS A 15 -20.01 1.55 -8.79
CA HIS A 15 -21.13 2.42 -8.42
C HIS A 15 -20.73 3.71 -7.68
N THR A 16 -19.48 3.81 -7.22
CA THR A 16 -18.99 4.97 -6.46
C THR A 16 -17.77 5.58 -7.15
N PRO A 17 -17.97 6.44 -8.16
CA PRO A 17 -16.87 7.02 -8.94
C PRO A 17 -15.89 7.83 -8.06
N LEU A 18 -16.35 8.32 -6.92
CA LEU A 18 -15.54 9.10 -6.00
C LEU A 18 -14.37 8.29 -5.37
N LEU A 19 -14.46 6.96 -5.34
CA LEU A 19 -13.37 6.10 -4.85
C LEU A 19 -12.14 6.12 -5.77
N TRP A 20 -12.35 6.44 -7.05
CA TRP A 20 -11.27 6.54 -8.04
C TRP A 20 -10.38 7.76 -7.84
N ILE A 21 -10.74 8.72 -6.98
CA ILE A 21 -9.86 9.86 -6.66
C ILE A 21 -8.50 9.37 -6.15
N SER A 22 -8.49 8.32 -5.32
CA SER A 22 -7.25 7.71 -4.84
C SER A 22 -6.40 7.10 -5.97
N GLY A 23 -7.06 6.50 -6.97
CA GLY A 23 -6.43 5.98 -8.18
C GLY A 23 -5.88 7.09 -9.07
N VAL A 24 -6.69 8.10 -9.40
CA VAL A 24 -6.26 9.25 -10.22
C VAL A 24 -5.06 9.93 -9.59
N TYR A 25 -5.10 10.16 -8.28
CA TYR A 25 -3.96 10.70 -7.54
C TYR A 25 -2.71 9.82 -7.69
N ALA A 26 -2.82 8.51 -7.41
CA ALA A 26 -1.68 7.60 -7.49
C ALA A 26 -1.13 7.51 -8.92
N GLY A 27 -2.01 7.49 -9.92
CA GLY A 27 -1.65 7.44 -11.33
C GLY A 27 -0.92 8.71 -11.79
N LEU A 28 -1.40 9.89 -11.40
CA LEU A 28 -0.75 11.17 -11.72
C LEU A 28 0.63 11.27 -11.06
N ILE A 29 0.75 10.88 -9.79
CA ILE A 29 2.05 10.85 -9.10
C ILE A 29 2.99 9.86 -9.77
N MET A 30 2.54 8.63 -10.04
CA MET A 30 3.39 7.61 -10.66
C MET A 30 3.85 8.05 -12.06
N THR A 31 2.93 8.60 -12.87
CA THR A 31 3.28 9.16 -14.19
C THR A 31 4.33 10.25 -14.05
N SER A 32 4.15 11.18 -13.09
CA SER A 32 5.08 12.29 -12.88
C SER A 32 6.46 11.82 -12.42
N VAL A 33 6.51 10.85 -11.50
CA VAL A 33 7.76 10.28 -10.97
C VAL A 33 8.52 9.59 -12.09
N ILE A 34 7.87 8.68 -12.82
CA ILE A 34 8.50 7.94 -13.92
C ILE A 34 8.97 8.91 -15.01
N TRP A 35 8.11 9.85 -15.43
CA TRP A 35 8.49 10.83 -16.45
C TRP A 35 9.71 11.66 -16.06
N LEU A 36 9.79 12.09 -14.80
CA LEU A 36 10.94 12.83 -14.28
C LEU A 36 12.20 11.97 -14.15
N GLU A 37 12.09 10.71 -13.76
CA GLU A 37 13.22 9.77 -13.77
C GLU A 37 13.79 9.59 -15.17
N PHE A 38 12.93 9.60 -16.19
CA PHE A 38 13.34 9.52 -17.60
C PHE A 38 13.81 10.85 -18.21
N SER A 39 13.66 11.98 -17.52
CA SER A 39 13.97 13.33 -18.02
C SER A 39 15.09 14.03 -17.23
N ASP A 40 16.02 13.27 -16.65
CA ASP A 40 17.10 13.75 -15.76
C ASP A 40 16.62 14.50 -14.50
N GLY A 41 15.33 14.38 -14.17
CA GLY A 41 14.67 15.00 -13.03
C GLY A 41 14.66 14.14 -11.76
N MET A 42 15.58 13.17 -11.62
CA MET A 42 15.56 12.15 -10.55
C MET A 42 15.44 12.76 -9.14
N PHE A 43 16.12 13.89 -8.89
CA PHE A 43 16.02 14.60 -7.62
C PHE A 43 14.61 15.12 -7.33
N LEU A 44 13.92 15.64 -8.34
CA LEU A 44 12.54 16.11 -8.22
C LEU A 44 11.56 14.93 -8.11
N ALA A 45 11.80 13.84 -8.85
CA ALA A 45 11.01 12.62 -8.79
C ALA A 45 10.95 12.06 -7.36
N GLY A 46 12.11 11.96 -6.69
CA GLY A 46 12.19 11.52 -5.30
C GLY A 46 11.42 12.43 -4.33
N LYS A 47 11.46 13.76 -4.53
CA LYS A 47 10.69 14.70 -3.71
C LYS A 47 9.19 14.58 -3.91
N ILE A 48 8.73 14.41 -5.15
CA ILE A 48 7.31 14.23 -5.45
C ILE A 48 6.82 12.91 -4.85
N ALA A 49 7.59 11.83 -4.97
CA ALA A 49 7.28 10.56 -4.34
C ALA A 49 7.18 10.69 -2.81
N MET A 50 8.12 11.40 -2.17
CA MET A 50 8.10 11.63 -0.73
C MET A 50 6.92 12.49 -0.27
N LEU A 51 6.64 13.59 -0.96
CA LEU A 51 5.46 14.42 -0.68
C LEU A 51 4.17 13.63 -0.86
N SER A 52 4.14 12.75 -1.87
CA SER A 52 2.98 11.89 -2.10
C SER A 52 2.77 10.89 -0.97
N LEU A 53 3.85 10.28 -0.46
CA LEU A 53 3.79 9.37 0.69
C LEU A 53 3.27 10.09 1.94
N ILE A 54 3.70 11.34 2.15
CA ILE A 54 3.20 12.17 3.26
C ILE A 54 1.71 12.48 3.08
N ALA A 55 1.23 12.72 1.86
CA ALA A 55 -0.18 13.00 1.60
C ALA A 55 -1.07 11.73 1.51
N ALA A 56 -0.50 10.53 1.37
CA ALA A 56 -1.27 9.30 1.23
C ALA A 56 -2.26 9.01 2.40
N PRO A 57 -1.91 9.22 3.68
CA PRO A 57 -2.84 9.05 4.80
C PRO A 57 -4.08 9.94 4.71
N PHE A 58 -3.95 11.14 4.14
CA PHE A 58 -5.08 12.04 3.91
C PHE A 58 -6.10 11.40 2.95
N LEU A 59 -5.63 10.81 1.85
CA LEU A 59 -6.48 10.14 0.87
C LEU A 59 -7.10 8.86 1.44
N VAL A 60 -6.32 8.06 2.16
CA VAL A 60 -6.84 6.86 2.85
C VAL A 60 -7.93 7.24 3.84
N GLY A 61 -7.74 8.33 4.59
CA GLY A 61 -8.74 8.89 5.50
C GLY A 61 -10.03 9.34 4.80
N MET A 62 -9.92 9.98 3.64
CA MET A 62 -11.07 10.34 2.80
C MET A 62 -11.83 9.09 2.31
N MET A 63 -11.11 8.12 1.76
CA MET A 63 -11.72 6.92 1.17
C MET A 63 -12.41 6.08 2.24
N ASN A 64 -11.76 5.84 3.38
CA ASN A 64 -12.36 5.11 4.49
C ASN A 64 -13.61 5.81 5.04
N PHE A 65 -13.61 7.15 5.11
CA PHE A 65 -14.80 7.91 5.50
C PHE A 65 -15.96 7.71 4.52
N VAL A 66 -15.72 7.88 3.21
CA VAL A 66 -16.73 7.66 2.15
C VAL A 66 -17.28 6.23 2.20
N LEU A 67 -16.40 5.25 2.42
CA LEU A 67 -16.79 3.85 2.49
C LEU A 67 -17.64 3.52 3.72
N GLN A 68 -17.43 4.23 4.83
CA GLN A 68 -18.16 4.08 6.10
C GLN A 68 -19.50 4.82 6.11
N THR A 69 -19.54 6.07 5.67
CA THR A 69 -20.73 6.93 5.80
C THR A 69 -21.58 6.98 4.54
N GLY A 70 -21.01 6.65 3.38
CA GLY A 70 -21.65 6.85 2.08
C GLY A 70 -21.79 8.32 1.69
N GLU A 71 -21.15 9.23 2.44
CA GLU A 71 -21.22 10.68 2.22
C GLU A 71 -20.60 11.06 0.87
N LYS A 72 -21.25 12.00 0.16
CA LYS A 72 -20.85 12.44 -1.20
C LYS A 72 -20.47 13.91 -1.25
N SER A 73 -20.69 14.67 -0.18
CA SER A 73 -20.34 16.09 -0.10
C SER A 73 -18.82 16.30 -0.14
N PRO A 74 -18.26 16.99 -1.16
CA PRO A 74 -16.81 17.17 -1.29
C PRO A 74 -16.19 17.89 -0.10
N ARG A 75 -16.91 18.85 0.49
CA ARG A 75 -16.46 19.61 1.67
C ARG A 75 -16.31 18.71 2.89
N GLU A 76 -17.26 17.81 3.10
CA GLU A 76 -17.22 16.90 4.25
C GLU A 76 -16.14 15.84 4.08
N ILE A 77 -15.96 15.34 2.86
CA ILE A 77 -14.91 14.37 2.53
C ILE A 77 -13.52 14.99 2.75
N LEU A 78 -13.28 16.21 2.26
CA LEU A 78 -12.01 16.94 2.50
C LEU A 78 -11.78 17.19 3.99
N SER A 79 -12.81 17.62 4.72
CA SER A 79 -12.73 17.82 6.16
C SER A 79 -12.42 16.51 6.90
N ALA A 80 -13.02 15.39 6.47
CA ALA A 80 -12.74 14.07 7.02
C ALA A 80 -11.30 13.64 6.76
N GLY A 81 -10.76 13.86 5.57
CA GLY A 81 -9.35 13.62 5.26
C GLY A 81 -8.41 14.35 6.22
N LEU A 82 -8.64 15.64 6.46
CA LEU A 82 -7.83 16.44 7.39
C LEU A 82 -7.95 15.95 8.83
N LYS A 83 -9.18 15.66 9.28
CA LYS A 83 -9.44 15.17 10.65
C LYS A 83 -8.82 13.80 10.90
N ASN A 84 -8.81 12.93 9.89
CA ASN A 84 -8.34 11.56 9.99
C ASN A 84 -6.84 11.39 9.69
N TYR A 85 -6.16 12.45 9.23
CA TYR A 85 -4.73 12.40 8.90
C TYR A 85 -3.86 11.92 10.07
N PHE A 86 -3.85 12.67 11.18
CA PHE A 86 -3.04 12.32 12.36
C PHE A 86 -3.49 11.02 13.03
N PRO A 87 -4.79 10.73 13.18
CA PRO A 87 -5.25 9.43 13.68
C PRO A 87 -4.70 8.21 12.92
N ILE A 88 -4.42 8.33 11.62
CA ILE A 88 -3.79 7.27 10.82
C ILE A 88 -2.26 7.30 10.99
N VAL A 89 -1.65 8.48 10.87
CA VAL A 89 -0.18 8.64 10.86
C VAL A 89 0.44 8.27 12.20
N LEU A 90 -0.16 8.67 13.32
CA LEU A 90 0.43 8.49 14.65
C LEU A 90 0.63 7.01 15.00
N PRO A 91 -0.38 6.11 14.87
CA PRO A 91 -0.17 4.67 15.04
C PRO A 91 0.90 4.09 14.12
N CYS A 92 0.99 4.51 12.86
CA CYS A 92 2.02 4.03 11.94
C CYS A 92 3.43 4.45 12.39
N ILE A 93 3.62 5.70 12.83
CA ILE A 93 4.90 6.18 13.37
C ILE A 93 5.24 5.43 14.67
N THR A 94 4.27 5.25 15.56
CA THR A 94 4.46 4.49 16.80
C THR A 94 4.87 3.05 16.51
N LEU A 95 4.24 2.39 15.55
CA LEU A 95 4.60 1.04 15.11
C LEU A 95 6.01 1.00 14.52
N ALA A 96 6.36 1.95 13.65
CA ALA A 96 7.71 2.05 13.09
C ALA A 96 8.78 2.24 14.19
N GLY A 97 8.49 3.07 15.20
CA GLY A 97 9.34 3.23 16.37
C GLY A 97 9.50 1.93 17.18
N MET A 98 8.40 1.21 17.41
CA MET A 98 8.44 -0.10 18.07
C MET A 98 9.27 -1.12 17.29
N MET A 99 9.11 -1.16 15.96
CA MET A 99 9.89 -2.04 15.08
C MET A 99 11.39 -1.70 15.14
N PHE A 100 11.73 -0.41 15.09
CA PHE A 100 13.12 0.05 15.18
C PHE A 100 13.77 -0.32 16.52
N ILE A 101 13.06 -0.08 17.63
CA ILE A 101 13.53 -0.48 18.97
C ILE A 101 13.70 -2.00 19.05
N LEU A 102 12.76 -2.77 18.51
CA LEU A 102 12.83 -4.23 18.51
C LEU A 102 14.02 -4.75 17.68
N MET A 103 14.27 -4.14 16.50
CA MET A 103 15.44 -4.45 15.68
C MET A 103 16.75 -4.19 16.44
N LEU A 104 16.87 -3.04 17.09
CA LEU A 104 18.07 -2.71 17.89
C LEU A 104 18.22 -3.64 19.09
N LEU A 105 17.14 -3.97 19.78
CA LEU A 105 17.18 -4.79 20.98
C LEU A 105 17.55 -6.24 20.65
N LEU A 106 17.09 -6.76 19.52
CA LEU A 106 17.42 -8.10 19.05
C LEU A 106 18.78 -8.18 18.32
N SER A 107 19.30 -7.08 17.78
CA SER A 107 20.63 -7.07 17.17
C SER A 107 21.76 -7.20 18.19
N ILE A 108 21.58 -6.69 19.42
CA ILE A 108 22.58 -6.80 20.51
C ILE A 108 22.91 -8.26 20.85
N PRO A 109 21.95 -9.14 21.23
CA PRO A 109 22.27 -10.53 21.55
C PRO A 109 22.82 -11.29 20.34
N LEU A 110 22.33 -11.01 19.13
CA LEU A 110 22.87 -11.61 17.90
C LEU A 110 24.33 -11.22 17.67
N SER A 111 24.69 -9.96 17.95
CA SER A 111 26.07 -9.50 17.90
C SER A 111 26.95 -10.18 18.95
N ILE A 112 26.44 -10.40 20.17
CA ILE A 112 27.17 -11.10 21.24
C ILE A 112 27.40 -12.58 20.87
N MET A 113 26.44 -13.21 20.19
CA MET A 113 26.54 -14.58 19.69
C MET A 113 27.47 -14.73 18.47
N GLY A 114 28.12 -13.65 18.01
CA GLY A 114 29.05 -13.67 16.89
C GLY A 114 28.40 -13.46 15.52
N PHE A 115 27.10 -13.18 15.45
CA PHE A 115 26.38 -12.96 14.18
C PHE A 115 26.29 -11.47 13.76
N GLY A 116 26.98 -10.57 14.48
CA GLY A 116 26.85 -9.11 14.24
C GLY A 116 27.29 -8.63 12.86
N GLY A 117 28.10 -9.41 12.15
CA GLY A 117 28.57 -9.11 10.79
C GLY A 117 27.94 -9.96 9.69
N ASP A 118 27.06 -10.91 10.02
CA ASP A 118 26.44 -11.80 9.03
C ASP A 118 25.24 -11.12 8.34
N PRO A 119 25.30 -10.86 7.02
CA PRO A 119 24.21 -10.23 6.28
C PRO A 119 22.92 -11.06 6.31
N TYR A 120 23.02 -12.39 6.39
CA TYR A 120 21.85 -13.27 6.43
C TYR A 120 21.10 -13.15 7.75
N THR A 121 21.81 -13.03 8.87
CA THR A 121 21.22 -12.80 10.19
C THR A 121 20.49 -11.44 10.25
N LEU A 122 21.09 -10.38 9.72
CA LEU A 122 20.43 -9.07 9.66
C LEU A 122 19.17 -9.12 8.79
N THR A 123 19.26 -9.76 7.62
CA THR A 123 18.11 -9.94 6.71
C THR A 123 17.00 -10.74 7.37
N GLY A 124 17.33 -11.85 8.03
CA GLY A 124 16.38 -12.69 8.77
C GLY A 124 15.69 -11.93 9.89
N LEU A 125 16.42 -11.11 10.64
CA LEU A 125 15.88 -10.25 11.68
C LEU A 125 14.89 -9.22 11.10
N THR A 126 15.26 -8.54 10.01
CA THR A 126 14.39 -7.57 9.34
C THR A 126 13.10 -8.23 8.88
N ILE A 127 13.19 -9.36 8.18
CA ILE A 127 12.02 -10.10 7.69
C ILE A 127 11.14 -10.56 8.86
N GLY A 128 11.76 -11.11 9.91
CA GLY A 128 11.06 -11.62 11.10
C GLY A 128 10.31 -10.56 11.89
N ILE A 129 10.69 -9.27 11.79
CA ILE A 129 10.00 -8.16 12.43
C ILE A 129 9.01 -7.49 11.48
N VAL A 130 9.42 -7.20 10.25
CA VAL A 130 8.64 -6.43 9.28
C VAL A 130 7.41 -7.20 8.83
N ILE A 131 7.54 -8.49 8.49
CA ILE A 131 6.40 -9.25 7.97
C ILE A 131 5.27 -9.35 9.01
N PRO A 132 5.51 -9.77 10.27
CA PRO A 132 4.45 -9.79 11.26
C PRO A 132 3.89 -8.40 11.55
N ALA A 133 4.74 -7.37 11.64
CA ALA A 133 4.27 -6.01 11.86
C ALA A 133 3.33 -5.54 10.76
N LEU A 134 3.63 -5.82 9.48
CA LEU A 134 2.75 -5.52 8.35
C LEU A 134 1.42 -6.28 8.46
N ILE A 135 1.46 -7.59 8.74
CA ILE A 135 0.25 -8.41 8.86
C ILE A 135 -0.66 -7.90 9.97
N PHE A 136 -0.13 -7.66 11.17
CA PHE A 136 -0.93 -7.21 12.32
C PHE A 136 -1.36 -5.73 12.23
N SER A 137 -0.68 -4.93 11.41
CA SER A 137 -1.04 -3.53 11.16
C SER A 137 -2.01 -3.32 9.99
N LEU A 138 -2.46 -4.40 9.34
CA LEU A 138 -3.29 -4.35 8.14
C LEU A 138 -4.49 -3.39 8.26
N TYR A 139 -5.15 -3.33 9.42
CA TYR A 139 -6.37 -2.54 9.61
C TYR A 139 -6.19 -1.26 10.43
N ILE A 140 -4.95 -0.77 10.65
CA ILE A 140 -4.69 0.43 11.44
C ILE A 140 -5.52 1.62 10.95
N ASP A 141 -5.50 1.90 9.65
CA ASP A 141 -6.19 3.04 9.07
C ASP A 141 -7.72 2.87 9.11
N ASN A 142 -8.22 1.66 8.91
CA ASN A 142 -9.64 1.37 9.01
C ASN A 142 -10.15 1.60 10.44
N VAL A 143 -9.44 1.07 11.45
CA VAL A 143 -9.77 1.25 12.87
C VAL A 143 -9.63 2.71 13.29
N ALA A 144 -8.57 3.40 12.85
CA ALA A 144 -8.34 4.81 13.17
C ALA A 144 -9.50 5.69 12.69
N VAL A 145 -10.00 5.44 11.48
CA VAL A 145 -11.10 6.22 10.87
C VAL A 145 -12.45 5.79 11.42
N CYS A 146 -12.71 4.48 11.47
CA CYS A 146 -14.05 3.96 11.73
C CYS A 146 -14.37 3.90 13.23
N GLU A 147 -13.40 3.53 14.06
CA GLU A 147 -13.60 3.33 15.51
C GLU A 147 -13.06 4.50 16.37
N LYS A 148 -12.28 5.43 15.79
CA LYS A 148 -11.77 6.65 16.44
C LYS A 148 -11.11 6.41 17.80
N ARG A 149 -10.30 5.34 17.91
CA ARG A 149 -9.58 4.98 19.13
C ARG A 149 -8.30 5.80 19.31
N ASN A 150 -7.80 5.84 20.55
CA ASN A 150 -6.45 6.35 20.86
C ASN A 150 -5.36 5.53 20.17
N ILE A 151 -4.15 6.07 20.03
CA ILE A 151 -3.03 5.48 19.28
C ILE A 151 -2.80 3.98 19.60
N PHE A 152 -2.59 3.66 20.88
CA PHE A 152 -2.38 2.27 21.32
C PHE A 152 -3.65 1.41 21.20
N GLY A 153 -4.83 2.02 21.36
CA GLY A 153 -6.11 1.35 21.17
C GLY A 153 -6.31 0.93 19.72
N THR A 154 -5.89 1.75 18.76
CA THR A 154 -5.90 1.45 17.32
C THR A 154 -4.95 0.30 16.99
N LEU A 155 -3.72 0.32 17.51
CA LEU A 155 -2.74 -0.77 17.32
C LEU A 155 -3.26 -2.10 17.89
N LYS A 156 -3.73 -2.08 19.13
CA LYS A 156 -4.29 -3.26 19.81
C LYS A 156 -5.48 -3.81 19.04
N ARG A 157 -6.41 -2.95 18.61
CA ARG A 157 -7.61 -3.36 17.88
C ARG A 157 -7.29 -3.93 16.50
N SER A 158 -6.33 -3.35 15.77
CA SER A 158 -5.85 -3.94 14.50
C SER A 158 -5.31 -5.36 14.73
N LEU A 159 -4.49 -5.55 15.77
CA LEU A 159 -3.95 -6.86 16.14
C LEU A 159 -5.07 -7.84 16.51
N GLU A 160 -6.06 -7.42 17.29
CA GLU A 160 -7.22 -8.23 17.67
C GLU A 160 -8.00 -8.69 16.42
N LEU A 161 -8.32 -7.78 15.50
CA LEU A 161 -9.07 -8.09 14.28
C LEU A 161 -8.31 -9.06 13.37
N VAL A 162 -7.00 -8.89 13.22
CA VAL A 162 -6.15 -9.81 12.45
C VAL A 162 -6.03 -11.16 13.15
N SER A 163 -5.89 -11.19 14.48
CA SER A 163 -5.79 -12.43 15.25
C SER A 163 -7.08 -13.24 15.20
N LEU A 164 -8.24 -12.57 15.24
CA LEU A 164 -9.55 -13.23 15.12
C LEU A 164 -9.76 -13.86 13.75
N ASN A 165 -9.14 -13.32 12.71
CA ASN A 165 -9.27 -13.83 11.36
C ASN A 165 -7.95 -13.78 10.58
N PHE A 166 -6.99 -14.53 11.08
CA PHE A 166 -5.63 -14.55 10.55
C PHE A 166 -5.58 -15.01 9.09
N PHE A 167 -6.33 -16.06 8.76
CA PHE A 167 -6.44 -16.56 7.38
C PHE A 167 -7.11 -15.56 6.45
N GLY A 168 -8.06 -14.75 6.94
CA GLY A 168 -8.65 -13.65 6.19
C GLY A 168 -7.63 -12.57 5.83
N ALA A 169 -6.76 -12.19 6.78
CA ALA A 169 -5.68 -11.22 6.55
C ALA A 169 -4.65 -11.76 5.54
N ILE A 170 -4.23 -13.02 5.65
CA ILE A 170 -3.36 -13.66 4.65
C ILE A 170 -4.03 -13.67 3.27
N GLY A 171 -5.32 -14.03 3.21
CA GLY A 171 -6.07 -14.05 1.97
C GLY A 171 -6.18 -12.68 1.30
N TYR A 172 -6.26 -11.59 2.08
CA TYR A 172 -6.17 -10.23 1.56
C TYR A 172 -4.84 -9.99 0.83
N TYR A 173 -3.70 -10.34 1.44
CA TYR A 173 -2.39 -10.15 0.82
C TYR A 173 -2.23 -11.00 -0.45
N ILE A 174 -2.66 -12.26 -0.42
CA ILE A 174 -2.56 -13.16 -1.57
C ILE A 174 -3.36 -12.62 -2.76
N ILE A 175 -4.61 -12.22 -2.54
CA ILE A 175 -5.48 -11.72 -3.62
C ILE A 175 -5.00 -10.36 -4.11
N SER A 176 -4.56 -9.49 -3.20
CA SER A 176 -3.95 -8.21 -3.57
C SER A 176 -2.72 -8.42 -4.43
N ALA A 177 -1.86 -9.39 -4.10
CA ALA A 177 -0.69 -9.74 -4.89
C ALA A 177 -1.08 -10.26 -6.27
N PHE A 178 -2.04 -11.19 -6.38
CA PHE A 178 -2.52 -11.67 -7.68
C PHE A 178 -3.16 -10.57 -8.52
N PHE A 179 -3.90 -9.64 -7.89
CA PHE A 179 -4.50 -8.52 -8.60
C PHE A 179 -3.44 -7.55 -9.12
N ILE A 180 -2.45 -7.19 -8.29
CA ILE A 180 -1.31 -6.38 -8.70
C ILE A 180 -0.58 -7.06 -9.86
N LEU A 181 -0.26 -8.35 -9.74
CA LEU A 181 0.40 -9.10 -10.80
C LEU A 181 -0.43 -9.11 -12.08
N GLY A 182 -1.73 -9.36 -12.01
CA GLY A 182 -2.61 -9.39 -13.17
C GLY A 182 -2.67 -8.04 -13.90
N VAL A 183 -2.89 -6.94 -13.16
CA VAL A 183 -2.96 -5.59 -13.75
C VAL A 183 -1.60 -5.14 -14.26
N SER A 184 -0.52 -5.42 -13.54
CA SER A 184 0.84 -5.06 -13.96
C SER A 184 1.29 -5.87 -15.18
N LEU A 185 0.96 -7.16 -15.27
CA LEU A 185 1.24 -7.97 -16.46
C LEU A 185 0.47 -7.45 -17.68
N PHE A 186 -0.80 -7.07 -17.49
CA PHE A 186 -1.58 -6.44 -18.55
C PHE A 186 -0.97 -5.09 -18.98
N GLY A 187 -0.54 -4.28 -18.01
CA GLY A 187 0.19 -3.03 -18.29
C GLY A 187 1.49 -3.28 -19.06
N ALA A 188 2.30 -4.24 -18.63
CA ALA A 188 3.54 -4.63 -19.30
C ALA A 188 3.29 -5.13 -20.74
N PHE A 189 2.19 -5.85 -20.96
CA PHE A 189 1.78 -6.29 -22.29
C PHE A 189 1.38 -5.11 -23.19
N LEU A 190 0.57 -4.16 -22.69
CA LEU A 190 0.24 -2.94 -23.44
C LEU A 190 1.49 -2.12 -23.76
N TRP A 191 2.38 -1.95 -22.77
CA TRP A 191 3.66 -1.28 -22.94
C TRP A 191 4.50 -1.93 -24.04
N GLY A 192 4.59 -3.27 -24.04
CA GLY A 192 5.33 -4.04 -25.03
C GLY A 192 4.75 -3.92 -26.44
N ILE A 193 3.42 -3.90 -26.59
CA ILE A 193 2.77 -3.68 -27.89
C ILE A 193 3.06 -2.27 -28.41
N ILE A 194 2.90 -1.24 -27.57
CA ILE A 194 3.06 0.16 -27.99
C ILE A 194 4.51 0.44 -28.40
N LEU A 195 5.48 -0.21 -27.73
CA LEU A 195 6.91 -0.04 -28.00
C LEU A 195 7.53 -1.15 -28.85
N ALA A 196 6.71 -1.99 -29.50
CA ALA A 196 7.19 -3.15 -30.26
C ALA A 196 8.25 -2.77 -31.31
N ASP A 197 8.07 -1.64 -31.98
CA ASP A 197 9.00 -1.12 -33.00
C ASP A 197 10.38 -0.78 -32.42
N LYS A 198 10.45 -0.40 -31.13
CA LYS A 198 11.72 -0.13 -30.43
C LYS A 198 12.47 -1.42 -30.10
N PHE A 199 11.76 -2.53 -29.97
CA PHE A 199 12.34 -3.83 -29.63
C PHE A 199 12.62 -4.73 -30.83
N THR A 200 12.25 -4.31 -32.05
CA THR A 200 12.53 -5.05 -33.30
C THR A 200 13.98 -5.54 -33.44
N PRO A 201 15.02 -4.75 -33.09
CA PRO A 201 16.41 -5.19 -33.19
C PRO A 201 16.77 -6.41 -32.31
N PHE A 202 15.94 -6.70 -31.30
CA PHE A 202 16.17 -7.80 -30.35
C PHE A 202 15.35 -9.04 -30.66
N ILE A 203 14.40 -9.01 -31.62
CA ILE A 203 13.47 -10.12 -31.89
C ILE A 203 14.21 -11.37 -32.40
N GLU A 204 15.32 -11.18 -33.12
CA GLU A 204 16.12 -12.29 -33.66
C GLU A 204 17.05 -12.92 -32.62
N MET A 205 17.20 -12.29 -31.44
CA MET A 205 18.04 -12.81 -30.38
C MET A 205 17.31 -13.94 -29.62
N ASN A 206 18.07 -14.96 -29.20
CA ASN A 206 17.52 -15.97 -28.31
C ASN A 206 17.25 -15.37 -26.90
N MET A 207 16.34 -15.99 -26.14
CA MET A 207 15.88 -15.49 -24.85
C MET A 207 17.00 -15.33 -23.81
N THR A 208 18.01 -16.21 -23.85
CA THR A 208 19.17 -16.14 -22.96
C THR A 208 20.05 -14.92 -23.23
N VAL A 209 20.31 -14.62 -24.51
CA VAL A 209 21.13 -13.46 -24.92
C VAL A 209 20.39 -12.16 -24.69
N GLN A 210 19.07 -12.13 -24.90
CA GLN A 210 18.23 -11.00 -24.52
C GLN A 210 18.30 -10.70 -23.02
N GLN A 211 18.15 -11.74 -22.18
CA GLN A 211 18.17 -11.57 -20.74
C GLN A 211 19.53 -11.07 -20.25
N GLU A 212 20.62 -11.62 -20.78
CA GLU A 212 21.98 -11.14 -20.50
C GLU A 212 22.15 -9.67 -20.93
N THR A 213 21.72 -9.32 -22.14
CA THR A 213 21.80 -7.96 -22.68
C THR A 213 21.05 -6.96 -21.80
N PHE A 214 19.78 -7.24 -21.48
CA PHE A 214 18.95 -6.33 -20.67
C PHE A 214 19.37 -6.28 -19.20
N SER A 215 20.06 -7.31 -18.68
CA SER A 215 20.56 -7.30 -17.30
C SER A 215 21.66 -6.26 -17.06
N HIS A 216 22.35 -5.85 -18.13
CA HIS A 216 23.38 -4.82 -18.09
C HIS A 216 22.87 -3.41 -18.41
N TYR A 217 21.60 -3.27 -18.81
CA TYR A 217 21.04 -1.96 -19.16
C TYR A 217 20.87 -1.10 -17.92
N THR A 218 21.51 0.06 -17.93
CA THR A 218 21.26 1.13 -16.99
C THR A 218 19.98 1.89 -17.35
N LEU A 219 19.51 2.76 -16.46
CA LEU A 219 18.37 3.63 -16.77
C LEU A 219 18.61 4.40 -18.07
N VAL A 220 19.82 4.94 -18.28
CA VAL A 220 20.22 5.70 -19.47
C VAL A 220 20.11 4.88 -20.74
N ASP A 221 20.51 3.59 -20.71
CA ASP A 221 20.39 2.70 -21.86
C ASP A 221 18.92 2.46 -22.22
N TRP A 222 18.06 2.31 -21.21
CA TRP A 222 16.61 2.24 -21.42
C TRP A 222 16.05 3.53 -22.03
N GLN A 223 16.49 4.71 -21.56
CA GLN A 223 16.04 5.99 -22.14
C GLN A 223 16.44 6.11 -23.61
N ASN A 224 17.67 5.72 -23.95
CA ASN A 224 18.19 5.75 -25.32
C ASN A 224 17.43 4.79 -26.25
N LEU A 225 17.07 3.61 -25.74
CA LEU A 225 16.34 2.61 -26.51
C LEU A 225 14.90 3.04 -26.83
N ILE A 226 14.15 3.46 -25.83
CA ILE A 226 12.72 3.79 -25.99
C ILE A 226 12.50 5.21 -26.52
N GLY A 227 13.47 6.09 -26.31
CA GLY A 227 13.43 7.50 -26.68
C GLY A 227 12.42 8.34 -25.86
N PRO A 228 12.31 9.65 -26.16
CA PRO A 228 11.42 10.57 -25.43
C PRO A 228 9.93 10.21 -25.52
N GLU A 229 9.49 9.66 -26.65
CA GLU A 229 8.11 9.20 -26.80
C GLU A 229 7.85 7.95 -25.97
N GLY A 230 8.81 7.01 -25.95
CA GLY A 230 8.68 5.78 -25.18
C GLY A 230 8.77 5.97 -23.67
N SER A 231 9.48 6.99 -23.20
CA SER A 231 9.48 7.34 -21.77
C SER A 231 8.11 7.87 -21.32
N LEU A 232 7.46 8.68 -22.16
CA LEU A 232 6.10 9.17 -21.90
C LEU A 232 5.08 8.01 -21.91
N VAL A 233 5.17 7.10 -22.88
CA VAL A 233 4.34 5.87 -22.90
C VAL A 233 4.55 5.06 -21.62
N THR A 234 5.81 4.86 -21.21
CA THR A 234 6.14 4.14 -19.97
C THR A 234 5.48 4.81 -18.77
N ALA A 235 5.65 6.13 -18.62
CA ALA A 235 5.04 6.89 -17.53
C ALA A 235 3.52 6.74 -17.48
N ILE A 236 2.84 6.87 -18.63
CA ILE A 236 1.38 6.75 -18.72
C ILE A 236 0.91 5.34 -18.36
N VAL A 237 1.58 4.29 -18.85
CA VAL A 237 1.20 2.90 -18.55
C VAL A 237 1.31 2.62 -17.05
N PHE A 238 2.44 2.99 -16.42
CA PHE A 238 2.61 2.88 -14.97
C PHE A 238 1.56 3.70 -14.20
N GLY A 239 1.20 4.88 -14.70
CA GLY A 239 0.12 5.71 -14.18
C GLY A 239 -1.24 5.01 -14.22
N ILE A 240 -1.61 4.41 -15.35
CA ILE A 240 -2.88 3.69 -15.53
C ILE A 240 -2.94 2.46 -14.60
N VAL A 241 -1.86 1.67 -14.54
CA VAL A 241 -1.75 0.53 -13.62
C VAL A 241 -1.98 0.98 -12.18
N SER A 242 -1.28 2.04 -11.75
CA SER A 242 -1.43 2.60 -10.39
C SER A 242 -2.84 3.12 -10.13
N CYS A 243 -3.47 3.72 -11.14
CA CYS A 243 -4.83 4.23 -11.09
C CYS A 243 -5.87 3.13 -10.83
N ILE A 244 -5.61 1.91 -11.30
CA ILE A 244 -6.49 0.75 -11.08
C ILE A 244 -6.16 0.05 -9.76
N VAL A 245 -4.87 -0.15 -9.47
CA VAL A 245 -4.40 -0.92 -8.31
C VAL A 245 -4.76 -0.24 -6.99
N VAL A 246 -4.45 1.05 -6.84
CA VAL A 246 -4.61 1.74 -5.56
C VAL A 246 -6.06 1.75 -5.04
N PRO A 247 -7.08 2.14 -5.81
CA PRO A 247 -8.45 2.15 -5.32
C PRO A 247 -8.94 0.73 -5.01
N PHE A 248 -8.51 -0.28 -5.79
CA PHE A 248 -8.81 -1.67 -5.49
C PHE A 248 -8.29 -2.08 -4.11
N LEU A 249 -7.01 -1.82 -3.82
CA LEU A 249 -6.40 -2.19 -2.54
C LEU A 249 -7.11 -1.52 -1.35
N ILE A 250 -7.40 -0.22 -1.45
CA ILE A 250 -8.07 0.53 -0.38
C ILE A 250 -9.48 -0.02 -0.13
N VAL A 251 -10.27 -0.20 -1.19
CA VAL A 251 -11.66 -0.65 -1.08
C VAL A 251 -11.73 -2.12 -0.63
N PHE A 252 -10.88 -2.98 -1.17
CA PHE A 252 -10.84 -4.40 -0.80
C PHE A 252 -10.47 -4.58 0.67
N LYS A 253 -9.45 -3.85 1.14
CA LYS A 253 -9.06 -3.84 2.55
C LYS A 253 -10.21 -3.41 3.45
N TYR A 254 -10.92 -2.35 3.08
CA TYR A 254 -12.10 -1.88 3.81
C TYR A 254 -13.21 -2.94 3.86
N GLN A 255 -13.49 -3.66 2.77
CA GLN A 255 -14.51 -4.71 2.78
C GLN A 255 -14.13 -5.86 3.72
N CYS A 256 -12.87 -6.30 3.68
CA CYS A 256 -12.37 -7.32 4.61
C CYS A 256 -12.48 -6.85 6.07
N TYR A 257 -12.15 -5.58 6.35
CA TYR A 257 -12.34 -4.97 7.66
C TYR A 257 -13.81 -4.96 8.09
N SER A 258 -14.71 -4.48 7.22
CA SER A 258 -16.14 -4.34 7.52
C SER A 258 -16.79 -5.68 7.85
N GLU A 259 -16.46 -6.75 7.13
CA GLU A 259 -17.01 -8.09 7.39
C GLU A 259 -16.60 -8.63 8.77
N ILE A 260 -15.36 -8.37 9.22
CA ILE A 260 -14.86 -8.83 10.53
C ILE A 260 -15.37 -7.92 11.67
N SER A 261 -15.39 -6.60 11.44
CA SER A 261 -15.84 -5.63 12.44
C SER A 261 -17.32 -5.80 12.77
N GLN A 262 -18.17 -6.18 11.82
CA GLN A 262 -19.59 -6.42 12.07
C GLN A 262 -19.86 -7.71 12.87
N GLN A 263 -18.95 -8.68 12.81
CA GLN A 263 -19.06 -9.92 13.58
C GLN A 263 -18.62 -9.73 15.04
N THR A 264 -17.85 -8.68 15.33
CA THR A 264 -17.41 -8.33 16.68
C THR A 264 -18.28 -7.21 17.23
N ILE A 265 -19.32 -7.57 18.01
CA ILE A 265 -20.06 -6.58 18.79
C ILE A 265 -19.09 -5.93 19.76
N VAL A 266 -18.75 -4.67 19.52
CA VAL A 266 -17.89 -3.89 20.41
C VAL A 266 -18.75 -3.50 21.61
N GLU A 267 -18.51 -4.10 22.78
CA GLU A 267 -18.97 -3.50 24.03
C GLU A 267 -18.09 -2.26 24.29
N TYR A 268 -18.67 -1.08 24.12
CA TYR A 268 -18.01 0.17 24.51
C TYR A 268 -17.98 0.24 26.03
N GLY A 269 -16.80 0.42 26.61
CA GLY A 269 -16.68 0.66 28.03
C GLY A 269 -15.28 1.04 28.48
N GLU A 270 -15.23 1.71 29.63
CA GLU A 270 -14.00 2.05 30.32
C GLU A 270 -13.99 1.39 31.70
N PHE A 271 -12.79 0.99 32.13
CA PHE A 271 -12.56 0.59 33.51
C PHE A 271 -12.22 1.84 34.33
N ASP A 272 -12.98 2.09 35.40
CA ASP A 272 -12.64 3.06 36.45
C ASP A 272 -11.33 2.65 37.16
N GLU A 273 -10.70 3.58 37.87
CA GLU A 273 -9.52 3.36 38.71
C GLU A 273 -9.73 2.25 39.76
N LYS A 274 -11.00 1.93 40.07
CA LYS A 274 -11.43 0.84 40.95
C LYS A 274 -11.70 -0.49 40.22
N GLY A 275 -11.36 -0.61 38.93
CA GLY A 275 -11.52 -1.84 38.15
C GLY A 275 -12.98 -2.19 37.80
N ARG A 276 -13.89 -1.21 37.85
CA ARG A 276 -15.30 -1.41 37.51
C ARG A 276 -15.54 -1.06 36.04
N TRP A 277 -16.21 -1.96 35.32
CA TRP A 277 -16.54 -1.79 33.92
C TRP A 277 -17.79 -0.92 33.76
N TYR A 278 -17.66 0.20 33.05
CA TYR A 278 -18.78 1.06 32.69
C TYR A 278 -19.05 0.93 31.20
N LYS A 279 -20.29 0.58 30.83
CA LYS A 279 -20.73 0.51 29.43
C LYS A 279 -21.16 1.90 28.95
N TYR A 280 -20.81 2.24 27.72
CA TYR A 280 -21.34 3.40 26.99
C TYR A 280 -22.40 2.95 25.97
#